data_AF-A0A8C4S773-F1
#
_entry.id   AF-A0A8C4S773-F1
#
_cell.length_a   1.000
_cell.length_b   1.000
_cell.length_c   1.000
_cell.angle_alpha   90.00
_cell.angle_beta   90.00
_cell.angle_gamma   90.00
#
_symmetry.space_group_name_H-M   'P 1'
#
loop_
_entity.id
_entity.type
_entity.pdbx_description
1 polymer ?
#
loop_
_entity_poly.entity_id
_entity_poly.type
_entity_poly.pdbx_seq_one_letter_code
_entity_poly.pdbx_strand_id
1 'polypeptide(L)'
;MGTVTWKHNGGKIDNSLYTRINKRNLTLKQLDSPSAGNYTCWGEGTLLDHTYLVLLEEEEEQYNEEITGKPYFVKSIRNLSHKSSAYDILYNDSPFQLNLSSNSSPFSEEQNPIILSVEEINAKYYRKRTWSFFIRDIVLPDPPKILNCTQDPNGLRLNIEPPSSWAKPHSYFPLAYEVEYELKHNGKVGQFSWRLLLPKSISRLRARSQDPYINSLWSHWTAWRDVINVDLVVFNVMLFDFFVLYYH
;
A
#
# COMPACT_ATOMS: atom_id res chain seq x y z
N MET A 1 -10.96 8.96 36.50
CA MET A 1 -9.88 8.05 36.06
C MET A 1 -10.44 6.64 36.10
N GLY A 2 -10.68 6.02 34.94
CA GLY A 2 -11.42 4.76 34.84
C GLY A 2 -10.68 3.54 35.40
N THR A 3 -11.46 2.55 35.84
CA THR A 3 -10.98 1.26 36.35
C THR A 3 -10.39 0.42 35.21
N VAL A 4 -9.17 -0.10 35.40
CA VAL A 4 -8.49 -0.98 34.44
C VAL A 4 -8.62 -2.43 34.89
N THR A 5 -8.87 -3.34 33.95
CA THR A 5 -8.97 -4.79 34.20
C THR A 5 -7.99 -5.55 33.32
N TRP A 6 -7.42 -6.63 33.86
CA TRP A 6 -6.46 -7.47 33.18
C TRP A 6 -7.04 -8.85 32.91
N LYS A 7 -6.72 -9.42 31.75
CA LYS A 7 -7.12 -10.78 31.37
C LYS A 7 -5.95 -11.57 30.78
N HIS A 8 -5.87 -12.87 31.08
CA HIS A 8 -4.95 -13.84 30.49
C HIS A 8 -5.76 -14.86 29.70
N ASN A 9 -5.48 -14.98 28.40
CA ASN A 9 -6.23 -15.83 27.47
C ASN A 9 -7.76 -15.61 27.53
N GLY A 10 -8.19 -14.38 27.84
CA GLY A 10 -9.60 -14.01 28.02
C GLY A 10 -10.16 -14.24 29.43
N GLY A 11 -9.49 -15.02 30.27
CA GLY A 11 -9.82 -15.20 31.69
C GLY A 11 -9.38 -14.01 32.53
N LYS A 12 -10.18 -13.62 33.53
CA LYS A 12 -9.86 -12.49 34.41
C LYS A 12 -8.64 -12.81 35.29
N ILE A 13 -7.74 -11.83 35.45
CA ILE A 13 -6.60 -11.94 36.37
C ILE A 13 -6.92 -11.17 37.65
N ASP A 14 -6.77 -11.83 38.79
CA ASP A 14 -6.87 -11.22 40.12
C ASP A 14 -5.49 -11.18 40.80
N ASN A 15 -5.37 -10.43 41.89
CA ASN A 15 -4.15 -10.38 42.70
C ASN A 15 -3.92 -11.71 43.41
N SER A 16 -2.70 -12.22 43.33
CA SER A 16 -2.28 -13.46 43.97
C SER A 16 -0.82 -13.39 44.43
N LEU A 17 -0.27 -14.51 44.91
CA LEU A 17 1.16 -14.63 45.20
C LEU A 17 2.03 -14.46 43.94
N TYR A 18 1.50 -14.84 42.77
CA TYR A 18 2.20 -14.85 41.49
C TYR A 18 1.86 -13.65 40.59
N THR A 19 0.78 -12.93 40.91
CA THR A 19 0.27 -11.80 40.10
C THR A 19 0.01 -10.58 40.98
N ARG A 20 0.57 -9.42 40.59
CA ARG A 20 0.33 -8.15 41.28
C ARG A 20 -0.14 -7.10 40.29
N ILE A 21 -1.34 -6.59 40.51
CA ILE A 21 -1.96 -5.51 39.75
C ILE A 21 -1.85 -4.24 40.58
N ASN A 22 -1.17 -3.24 40.03
CA ASN A 22 -1.07 -1.90 40.60
C ASN A 22 -1.51 -0.86 39.57
N LYS A 23 -2.77 -0.45 39.65
CA LYS A 23 -3.41 0.47 38.69
C LYS A 23 -3.24 -0.01 37.25
N ARG A 24 -2.30 0.56 36.50
CA ARG A 24 -2.02 0.27 35.09
C ARG A 24 -0.88 -0.74 34.88
N ASN A 25 -0.28 -1.25 35.96
CA ASN A 25 0.84 -2.17 35.87
C ASN A 25 0.41 -3.55 36.35
N LEU A 26 0.62 -4.57 35.53
CA LEU A 26 0.56 -5.97 35.92
C LEU A 26 1.99 -6.49 36.05
N THR A 27 2.29 -7.09 37.20
CA THR A 27 3.56 -7.78 37.46
C THR A 27 3.27 -9.25 37.66
N LEU A 28 3.95 -10.08 36.88
CA LEU A 28 3.93 -11.54 36.99
C LEU A 28 5.19 -12.00 37.72
N LYS A 29 5.09 -13.04 38.53
CA LYS A 29 6.19 -13.65 39.29
C LYS A 29 6.17 -15.16 39.07
N GLN A 30 7.35 -15.77 39.07
CA GLN A 30 7.53 -17.22 38.90
C GLN A 30 6.80 -17.72 37.64
N LEU A 31 7.30 -17.30 36.49
CA LEU A 31 6.73 -17.65 35.20
C LEU A 31 6.98 -19.13 34.89
N ASP A 32 5.92 -19.83 34.49
CA ASP A 32 5.87 -21.25 34.13
C ASP A 32 4.99 -21.48 32.90
N SER A 33 4.99 -22.66 32.28
CA SER A 33 4.25 -22.91 31.02
C SER A 33 2.77 -22.45 31.05
N PRO A 34 2.00 -22.62 32.14
CA PRO A 34 0.65 -22.04 32.30
C PRO A 34 0.58 -20.50 32.23
N SER A 35 1.67 -19.81 32.55
CA SER A 35 1.77 -18.35 32.43
C SER A 35 1.89 -17.90 30.96
N ALA A 36 2.30 -18.75 30.03
CA ALA A 36 2.38 -18.38 28.62
C ALA A 36 0.99 -18.02 28.05
N GLY A 37 0.95 -17.11 27.08
CA GLY A 37 -0.27 -16.70 26.40
C GLY A 37 -0.52 -15.20 26.37
N ASN A 38 -1.75 -14.83 26.04
CA ASN A 38 -2.13 -13.45 25.74
C ASN A 38 -2.61 -12.70 26.99
N TYR A 39 -1.85 -11.70 27.42
CA TYR A 39 -2.24 -10.76 28.46
C TYR A 39 -2.86 -9.52 27.83
N THR A 40 -4.03 -9.11 28.29
CA THR A 40 -4.77 -7.95 27.74
C THR A 40 -5.19 -7.00 28.86
N CYS A 41 -5.07 -5.71 28.59
CA CYS A 41 -5.41 -4.59 29.46
C CYS A 41 -6.64 -3.88 28.92
N TRP A 42 -7.67 -3.72 29.74
CA TRP A 42 -8.96 -3.17 29.34
C TRP A 42 -9.37 -2.00 30.24
N GLY A 43 -9.91 -0.94 29.66
CA GLY A 43 -10.50 0.19 30.39
C GLY A 43 -11.85 0.55 29.79
N GLU A 44 -12.87 0.67 30.65
CA GLU A 44 -14.24 1.05 30.25
C GLU A 44 -14.79 0.20 29.08
N GLY A 45 -14.46 -1.09 29.07
CA GLY A 45 -14.88 -2.04 28.03
C GLY A 45 -14.04 -2.02 26.74
N THR A 46 -13.07 -1.11 26.61
CA THR A 46 -12.17 -1.03 25.46
C THR A 46 -10.83 -1.69 25.73
N LEU A 47 -10.28 -2.40 24.74
CA LEU A 47 -8.93 -2.95 24.80
C LEU A 47 -7.92 -1.80 24.70
N LEU A 48 -7.12 -1.60 25.75
CA LEU A 48 -6.11 -0.56 25.84
C LEU A 48 -4.74 -1.06 25.36
N ASP A 49 -4.35 -2.27 25.76
CA ASP A 49 -3.07 -2.86 25.40
C ASP A 49 -3.10 -4.39 25.51
N HIS A 50 -2.13 -5.06 24.90
CA HIS A 50 -1.92 -6.48 25.06
C HIS A 50 -0.44 -6.85 24.97
N THR A 51 -0.06 -7.99 25.52
CA THR A 51 1.28 -8.55 25.43
C THR A 51 1.17 -10.08 25.43
N TYR A 52 1.87 -10.73 24.51
CA TYR A 52 1.94 -12.18 24.49
C TYR A 52 3.18 -12.63 25.26
N LEU A 53 3.00 -13.38 26.34
CA LEU A 53 4.11 -14.01 27.04
C LEU A 53 4.40 -15.35 26.37
N VAL A 54 5.63 -15.52 25.92
CA VAL A 54 6.13 -16.80 25.40
C VAL A 54 7.23 -17.25 26.34
N LEU A 55 7.18 -18.51 26.74
CA LEU A 55 8.26 -19.15 27.47
C LEU A 55 8.97 -20.07 26.50
N LEU A 56 10.27 -19.86 26.37
CA LEU A 56 11.12 -20.74 25.59
C LEU A 56 11.59 -21.84 26.54
N GLU A 57 11.23 -23.08 26.23
CA GLU A 57 11.88 -24.22 26.84
C GLU A 57 13.25 -24.36 26.17
N GLU A 58 14.33 -24.21 26.94
CA GLU A 58 15.66 -24.62 26.48
C GLU A 58 15.65 -26.15 26.41
N GLU A 59 15.35 -26.70 25.23
CA GLU A 59 15.60 -28.12 24.96
C GLU A 59 17.12 -28.34 25.09
N GLU A 60 17.55 -29.18 26.03
CA GLU A 60 18.89 -29.74 25.99
C GLU A 60 19.07 -30.41 24.62
N GLU A 61 19.98 -29.88 23.81
CA GLU A 61 20.12 -30.21 22.39
C GLU A 61 20.20 -31.72 22.16
N GLN A 62 19.17 -32.31 21.57
CA GLN A 62 19.30 -33.55 20.82
C GLN A 62 18.83 -33.31 19.38
N TYR A 63 19.82 -33.05 18.53
CA TYR A 63 19.68 -32.89 17.09
C TYR A 63 19.01 -34.13 16.50
N ASN A 64 17.84 -33.97 15.88
CA ASN A 64 17.39 -34.79 14.76
C ASN A 64 16.61 -33.91 13.79
N GLU A 65 17.05 -33.94 12.54
CA GLU A 65 16.56 -33.16 11.42
C GLU A 65 15.11 -33.48 11.06
N GLU A 66 14.35 -32.41 10.82
CA GLU A 66 13.16 -32.23 9.97
C GLU A 66 12.03 -31.51 10.71
N ILE A 67 12.10 -30.17 10.72
CA ILE A 67 10.90 -29.35 10.96
C ILE A 67 10.48 -28.75 9.63
N THR A 68 9.77 -29.54 8.84
CA THR A 68 8.99 -29.07 7.70
C THR A 68 7.87 -28.16 8.19
N GLY A 69 8.12 -26.85 8.13
CA GLY A 69 7.19 -25.72 7.98
C GLY A 69 5.86 -25.70 8.76
N LYS A 70 5.70 -24.69 9.64
CA LYS A 70 4.48 -23.93 10.07
C LYS A 70 4.65 -23.44 11.53
N PRO A 71 3.92 -22.43 12.06
CA PRO A 71 3.01 -21.43 11.46
C PRO A 71 3.54 -19.97 11.63
N TYR A 72 3.12 -19.04 10.78
CA TYR A 72 3.34 -17.60 11.00
C TYR A 72 2.07 -16.99 11.60
N PHE A 73 2.19 -16.30 12.73
CA PHE A 73 1.11 -15.49 13.30
C PHE A 73 1.52 -14.03 13.25
N VAL A 74 0.81 -13.21 12.47
CA VAL A 74 0.96 -11.75 12.51
C VAL A 74 -0.07 -11.22 13.50
N LYS A 75 0.36 -10.49 14.54
CA LYS A 75 -0.56 -9.93 15.52
C LYS A 75 -0.17 -8.50 15.90
N SER A 76 -1.11 -7.59 15.66
CA SER A 76 -1.20 -6.18 16.11
C SER A 76 -0.64 -5.05 15.23
N ILE A 77 -1.53 -4.38 14.51
CA ILE A 77 -1.31 -3.03 14.00
C ILE A 77 -1.81 -2.05 15.06
N ARG A 78 -1.00 -1.07 15.49
CA ARG A 78 -1.39 -0.07 16.49
C ARG A 78 -1.37 1.33 15.88
N ASN A 79 -2.54 1.88 15.58
CA ASN A 79 -2.65 3.32 15.31
C ASN A 79 -2.52 4.08 16.64
N LEU A 80 -1.45 4.86 16.81
CA LEU A 80 -1.22 5.67 18.01
C LEU A 80 -1.89 7.05 17.95
N SER A 81 -2.71 7.30 16.93
CA SER A 81 -3.49 8.53 16.77
C SER A 81 -4.99 8.21 16.80
N HIS A 82 -5.56 8.30 18.01
CA HIS A 82 -6.99 8.25 18.32
C HIS A 82 -7.74 6.93 18.00
N LYS A 83 -8.09 6.22 19.08
CA LYS A 83 -8.99 5.05 19.17
C LYS A 83 -8.51 3.79 18.42
N SER A 84 -8.21 2.78 19.23
CA SER A 84 -7.92 1.39 18.88
C SER A 84 -8.72 0.91 17.66
N SER A 85 -8.02 0.76 16.53
CA SER A 85 -8.56 0.11 15.33
C SER A 85 -7.86 -1.24 15.23
N ALA A 86 -8.58 -2.32 15.50
CA ALA A 86 -8.10 -3.68 15.27
C ALA A 86 -8.28 -4.01 13.79
N TYR A 87 -7.22 -4.44 13.12
CA TYR A 87 -7.23 -4.78 11.70
C TYR A 87 -7.14 -6.30 11.54
N ASP A 88 -8.02 -6.87 10.72
CA ASP A 88 -8.02 -8.29 10.39
C ASP A 88 -6.97 -8.61 9.33
N ILE A 89 -6.23 -9.71 9.55
CA ILE A 89 -5.25 -10.25 8.61
C ILE A 89 -5.87 -11.49 8.00
N LEU A 90 -6.14 -11.44 6.70
CA LEU A 90 -6.66 -12.59 5.96
C LEU A 90 -5.50 -13.52 5.61
N TYR A 91 -5.56 -14.75 6.11
CA TYR A 91 -4.59 -15.81 5.85
C TYR A 91 -4.83 -16.36 4.45
N ASN A 92 -4.12 -15.84 3.45
CA ASN A 92 -3.94 -16.53 2.18
C ASN A 92 -2.47 -16.40 1.79
N ASP A 93 -1.93 -17.48 1.23
CA ASP A 93 -0.52 -17.66 0.86
C ASP A 93 0.08 -16.41 0.22
N SER A 94 1.35 -16.15 0.53
CA SER A 94 2.11 -14.93 0.24
C SER A 94 1.77 -14.24 -1.09
N PRO A 95 1.74 -12.89 -1.14
CA PRO A 95 2.08 -11.95 -0.06
C PRO A 95 0.90 -11.59 0.85
N PHE A 96 1.18 -11.43 2.15
CA PHE A 96 0.21 -10.94 3.14
C PHE A 96 -0.32 -9.55 2.74
N GLN A 97 -1.64 -9.41 2.61
CA GLN A 97 -2.29 -8.13 2.36
C GLN A 97 -2.89 -7.59 3.66
N LEU A 98 -2.53 -6.36 4.01
CA LEU A 98 -3.07 -5.65 5.17
C LEU A 98 -4.00 -4.54 4.68
N ASN A 99 -5.28 -4.67 4.99
CA ASN A 99 -6.27 -3.63 4.69
C ASN A 99 -6.41 -2.69 5.87
N LEU A 100 -5.84 -1.49 5.73
CA LEU A 100 -5.96 -0.42 6.73
C LEU A 100 -7.17 0.45 6.40
N SER A 101 -8.25 0.34 7.17
CA SER A 101 -9.34 1.31 7.18
C SER A 101 -9.13 2.35 8.30
N SER A 102 -8.95 3.60 7.94
CA SER A 102 -8.89 4.71 8.91
C SER A 102 -10.19 5.49 8.88
N ASN A 103 -10.67 5.93 10.05
CA ASN A 103 -11.78 6.88 10.12
C ASN A 103 -11.33 8.35 9.92
N SER A 104 -10.08 8.57 9.53
CA SER A 104 -9.53 9.90 9.22
C SER A 104 -9.94 10.35 7.82
N SER A 105 -10.12 11.65 7.67
CA SER A 105 -10.40 12.27 6.38
C SER A 105 -9.16 12.22 5.48
N PRO A 106 -9.29 11.82 4.19
CA PRO A 106 -8.17 11.85 3.23
C PRO A 106 -7.75 13.29 2.87
N PHE A 107 -8.55 14.29 3.25
CA PHE A 107 -8.26 15.72 3.03
C PHE A 107 -7.48 16.36 4.18
N SER A 108 -7.20 15.61 5.25
CA SER A 108 -6.56 16.13 6.44
C SER A 108 -5.09 15.73 6.49
N GLU A 109 -4.23 16.68 6.87
CA GLU A 109 -2.81 16.41 7.05
C GLU A 109 -2.57 15.47 8.24
N GLU A 110 -1.78 14.42 8.01
CA GLU A 110 -1.40 13.47 9.05
C GLU A 110 -0.47 14.13 10.08
N GLN A 111 -0.96 14.27 11.31
CA GLN A 111 -0.23 14.87 12.42
C GLN A 111 0.70 13.88 13.13
N ASN A 112 0.36 12.59 13.10
CA ASN A 112 1.11 11.53 13.78
C ASN A 112 1.31 10.35 12.82
N PRO A 113 2.48 9.69 12.86
CA PRO A 113 2.75 8.55 12.00
C PRO A 113 1.94 7.32 12.44
N ILE A 114 1.72 6.42 11.48
CA ILE A 114 1.21 5.08 11.73
C ILE A 114 2.35 4.21 12.26
N ILE A 115 2.08 3.47 13.34
CA ILE A 115 3.04 2.55 13.95
C ILE A 115 2.60 1.10 13.70
N LEU A 116 3.29 0.45 12.78
CA LEU A 116 3.07 -0.96 12.46
C LEU A 116 4.04 -1.82 13.27
N SER A 117 3.52 -2.73 14.10
CA SER A 117 4.35 -3.75 14.76
C SER A 117 4.00 -5.12 14.20
N VAL A 118 5.00 -5.86 13.76
CA VAL A 118 4.83 -7.26 13.38
C VAL A 118 5.60 -8.09 14.38
N GLU A 119 4.87 -8.99 15.03
CA GLU A 119 5.40 -9.94 15.99
C GLU A 119 5.35 -11.32 15.33
N GLU A 120 6.49 -11.99 15.28
CA GLU A 120 6.71 -13.34 14.76
C GLU A 120 7.02 -14.24 15.95
N ILE A 121 6.25 -15.32 16.07
CA ILE A 121 6.38 -16.28 17.18
C ILE A 121 6.47 -17.68 16.59
N ASN A 122 7.53 -18.39 16.94
CA ASN A 122 7.72 -19.82 16.69
C ASN A 122 8.13 -20.49 18.02
N ALA A 123 8.07 -21.81 18.09
CA ALA A 123 8.56 -22.62 19.21
C ALA A 123 9.99 -22.26 19.65
N LYS A 124 10.85 -21.78 18.73
CA LYS A 124 12.26 -21.49 19.00
C LYS A 124 12.58 -20.03 19.30
N TYR A 125 11.77 -19.07 18.84
CA TYR A 125 12.10 -17.66 19.00
C TYR A 125 10.88 -16.74 18.94
N TYR A 126 11.04 -15.59 19.58
CA TYR A 126 10.19 -14.42 19.45
C TYR A 126 10.95 -13.33 18.70
N ARG A 127 10.34 -12.74 17.67
CA ARG A 127 10.89 -11.58 16.99
C ARG A 127 9.82 -10.51 16.79
N LYS A 128 10.15 -9.29 17.17
CA LYS A 128 9.32 -8.11 16.93
C LYS A 128 10.04 -7.14 16.00
N ARG A 129 9.32 -6.62 15.02
CA ARG A 129 9.75 -5.46 14.21
C ARG A 129 8.70 -4.38 14.27
N THR A 130 9.15 -3.14 14.34
CA THR A 130 8.26 -1.98 14.38
C THR A 130 8.70 -0.99 13.32
N TRP A 131 7.73 -0.52 12.53
CA TRP A 131 7.90 0.55 11.55
C TRP A 131 7.03 1.74 11.94
N SER A 132 7.51 2.93 11.63
CA SER A 132 6.82 4.20 11.80
C SER A 132 6.86 4.94 10.47
N PHE A 133 5.70 5.28 9.91
CA PHE A 133 5.60 5.96 8.61
C PHE A 133 4.31 6.77 8.52
N PHE A 134 4.29 7.79 7.65
CA PHE A 134 3.06 8.46 7.24
C PHE A 134 2.54 7.84 5.95
N ILE A 135 1.22 7.88 5.70
CA ILE A 135 0.64 7.41 4.45
C ILE A 135 1.25 8.18 3.28
N ARG A 136 1.36 9.51 3.39
CA ARG A 136 1.99 10.37 2.37
C ARG A 136 3.40 9.95 1.96
N ASP A 137 4.14 9.26 2.83
CA ASP A 137 5.53 8.86 2.53
C ASP A 137 5.61 7.54 1.76
N ILE A 138 4.53 6.75 1.75
CA ILE A 138 4.46 5.44 1.10
C ILE A 138 3.49 5.41 -0.08
N VAL A 139 2.96 6.57 -0.49
CA VAL A 139 2.06 6.67 -1.64
C VAL A 139 2.79 6.22 -2.89
N LEU A 140 2.18 5.24 -3.57
CA LEU A 140 2.59 4.75 -4.88
C LEU A 140 1.34 4.68 -5.75
N PRO A 141 1.13 5.62 -6.68
CA PRO A 141 0.01 5.55 -7.60
C PRO A 141 0.13 4.33 -8.52
N ASP A 142 -1.00 3.85 -9.04
CA ASP A 142 -0.99 2.94 -10.17
C ASP A 142 -0.60 3.67 -11.48
N PRO A 143 -0.15 2.95 -12.52
CA PRO A 143 0.14 3.54 -13.82
C PRO A 143 -1.10 4.23 -14.40
N PRO A 144 -0.97 5.41 -15.03
CA PRO A 144 -2.10 6.15 -15.56
C PRO A 144 -2.74 5.48 -16.77
N LYS A 145 -3.99 5.83 -17.07
CA LYS A 145 -4.69 5.32 -18.24
C LYS A 145 -4.50 6.26 -19.42
N ILE A 146 -3.66 5.84 -20.36
CA ILE A 146 -3.51 6.52 -21.66
C ILE A 146 -4.78 6.25 -22.46
N LEU A 147 -5.46 7.30 -22.94
CA LEU A 147 -6.69 7.16 -23.71
C LEU A 147 -6.41 7.16 -25.21
N ASN A 148 -5.88 8.27 -25.70
CA ASN A 148 -5.54 8.50 -27.10
C ASN A 148 -4.62 9.71 -27.23
N CYS A 149 -4.26 10.02 -28.48
CA CYS A 149 -3.51 11.19 -28.85
C CYS A 149 -4.30 11.94 -29.92
N THR A 150 -4.55 13.23 -29.71
CA THR A 150 -5.26 14.08 -30.66
C THR A 150 -4.31 15.06 -31.32
N GLN A 151 -4.63 15.44 -32.56
CA GLN A 151 -3.81 16.40 -33.29
C GLN A 151 -4.08 17.81 -32.77
N ASP A 152 -3.02 18.52 -32.41
CA ASP A 152 -3.03 19.92 -32.01
C ASP A 152 -2.18 20.72 -33.01
N PRO A 153 -2.45 22.01 -33.25
CA PRO A 153 -1.63 22.85 -34.13
C PRO A 153 -0.13 22.71 -33.82
N ASN A 154 0.23 22.67 -32.54
CA ASN A 154 1.60 22.70 -32.06
C ASN A 154 2.20 21.31 -31.82
N GLY A 155 1.42 20.22 -31.94
CA GLY A 155 1.91 18.90 -31.58
C GLY A 155 0.84 17.82 -31.52
N LEU A 156 1.14 16.76 -30.80
CA LEU A 156 0.24 15.66 -30.49
C LEU A 156 -0.17 15.80 -29.02
N ARG A 157 -1.45 16.09 -28.77
CA ARG A 157 -1.97 16.23 -27.41
C ARG A 157 -2.33 14.85 -26.85
N LEU A 158 -1.62 14.45 -25.80
CA LEU A 158 -1.86 13.22 -25.07
C LEU A 158 -3.07 13.40 -24.14
N ASN A 159 -4.09 12.56 -24.33
CA ASN A 159 -5.21 12.46 -23.41
C ASN A 159 -4.97 11.30 -22.45
N ILE A 160 -4.87 11.62 -21.15
CA ILE A 160 -4.49 10.69 -20.10
C ILE A 160 -5.36 10.91 -18.87
N GLU A 161 -5.75 9.82 -18.21
CA GLU A 161 -6.53 9.85 -16.98
C GLU A 161 -5.75 9.24 -15.81
N PRO A 162 -5.98 9.72 -14.58
CA PRO A 162 -5.56 9.02 -13.37
C PRO A 162 -6.05 7.56 -13.38
N PRO A 163 -5.32 6.63 -12.73
CA PRO A 163 -5.81 5.27 -12.57
C PRO A 163 -7.09 5.27 -11.73
N SER A 164 -7.95 4.28 -11.95
CA SER A 164 -9.25 4.19 -11.26
C SER A 164 -9.12 3.99 -9.74
N SER A 165 -7.97 3.47 -9.29
CA SER A 165 -7.61 3.28 -7.88
C SER A 165 -7.18 4.57 -7.18
N TRP A 166 -6.91 5.66 -7.93
CA TRP A 166 -6.47 6.92 -7.35
C TRP A 166 -7.59 7.66 -6.61
N ALA A 167 -7.19 8.43 -5.60
CA ALA A 167 -8.10 9.20 -4.76
C ALA A 167 -8.88 10.27 -5.56
N LYS A 168 -10.13 10.51 -5.15
CA LYS A 168 -11.04 11.49 -5.75
C LYS A 168 -11.42 12.56 -4.73
N PRO A 169 -11.71 13.79 -5.17
CA PRO A 169 -11.74 14.27 -6.55
C PRO A 169 -10.33 14.61 -7.09
N HIS A 170 -10.11 14.45 -8.40
CA HIS A 170 -8.82 14.74 -9.04
C HIS A 170 -8.43 16.24 -9.02
N SER A 171 -9.38 17.13 -8.73
CA SER A 171 -9.10 18.55 -8.48
C SER A 171 -8.35 18.77 -7.16
N TYR A 172 -8.52 17.86 -6.19
CA TYR A 172 -7.85 17.92 -4.89
C TYR A 172 -6.64 16.98 -4.85
N PHE A 173 -6.74 15.79 -5.46
CA PHE A 173 -5.65 14.81 -5.57
C PHE A 173 -5.12 14.76 -7.02
N PRO A 174 -4.41 15.80 -7.50
CA PRO A 174 -3.87 15.78 -8.85
C PRO A 174 -2.70 14.80 -8.96
N LEU A 175 -2.40 14.39 -10.19
CA LEU A 175 -1.20 13.62 -10.52
C LEU A 175 -0.36 14.41 -11.51
N ALA A 176 0.95 14.40 -11.30
CA ALA A 176 1.92 14.72 -12.34
C ALA A 176 2.15 13.48 -13.22
N TYR A 177 2.51 13.71 -14.47
CA TYR A 177 2.80 12.65 -15.42
C TYR A 177 4.17 12.84 -16.05
N GLU A 178 4.84 11.72 -16.28
CA GLU A 178 6.02 11.66 -17.13
C GLU A 178 5.74 10.69 -18.27
N VAL A 179 6.03 11.13 -19.48
CA VAL A 179 5.79 10.39 -20.71
C VAL A 179 7.12 10.06 -21.34
N GLU A 180 7.34 8.78 -21.62
CA GLU A 180 8.45 8.31 -22.43
C GLU A 180 7.94 7.96 -23.83
N TYR A 181 8.65 8.38 -24.88
CA TYR A 181 8.23 8.15 -26.25
C TYR A 181 9.39 7.86 -27.21
N GLU A 182 9.05 7.27 -28.34
CA GLU A 182 9.96 6.95 -29.45
C GLU A 182 9.55 7.69 -30.72
N LEU A 183 10.50 8.33 -31.39
CA LEU A 183 10.23 9.02 -32.66
C LEU A 183 10.32 8.06 -33.86
N LYS A 184 9.44 8.25 -34.85
CA LYS A 184 9.33 7.46 -36.09
C LYS A 184 10.62 7.44 -36.92
N HIS A 185 11.34 8.56 -36.98
CA HIS A 185 12.39 8.77 -38.00
C HIS A 185 13.80 8.40 -37.54
N ASN A 186 14.04 8.16 -36.25
CA ASN A 186 15.39 7.93 -35.74
C ASN A 186 15.49 6.75 -34.76
N GLY A 187 14.36 6.12 -34.40
CA GLY A 187 14.34 5.02 -33.43
C GLY A 187 14.96 5.37 -32.08
N LYS A 188 15.16 6.66 -31.77
CA LYS A 188 15.75 7.08 -30.49
C LYS A 188 14.72 6.85 -29.40
N VAL A 189 14.97 5.83 -28.60
CA VAL A 189 14.24 5.47 -27.38
C VAL A 189 14.67 6.38 -26.24
N GLY A 190 13.76 6.64 -25.28
CA GLY A 190 14.10 7.31 -24.03
C GLY A 190 14.01 8.83 -24.07
N GLN A 191 13.15 9.41 -24.91
CA GLN A 191 12.79 10.82 -24.76
C GLN A 191 11.68 10.97 -23.74
N PHE A 192 11.89 11.87 -22.78
CA PHE A 192 10.96 12.14 -21.69
C PHE A 192 10.29 13.49 -21.85
N SER A 193 9.00 13.55 -21.52
CA SER A 193 8.22 14.79 -21.46
C SER A 193 7.30 14.79 -20.25
N TRP A 194 7.40 15.86 -19.48
CA TRP A 194 6.49 16.25 -18.38
C TRP A 194 5.21 16.90 -18.91
N ARG A 195 5.19 17.28 -20.19
CA ARG A 195 4.08 17.94 -20.85
C ARG A 195 3.26 16.92 -21.63
N LEU A 196 1.94 17.12 -21.63
CA LEU A 196 0.99 16.35 -22.42
C LEU A 196 0.89 16.81 -23.88
N LEU A 197 1.76 17.72 -24.32
CA LEU A 197 1.89 18.12 -25.72
C LEU A 197 3.22 17.58 -26.25
N LEU A 198 3.13 16.57 -27.12
CA LEU A 198 4.27 15.79 -27.60
C LEU A 198 4.58 16.11 -29.07
N PRO A 199 5.78 15.76 -29.58
CA PRO A 199 6.09 15.84 -31.01
C PRO A 199 5.14 15.02 -31.90
N LYS A 200 4.84 15.51 -33.11
CA LYS A 200 3.96 14.82 -34.08
C LYS A 200 4.54 13.51 -34.63
N SER A 201 5.87 13.35 -34.57
CA SER A 201 6.60 12.23 -35.15
C SER A 201 6.81 11.07 -34.17
N ILE A 202 5.91 10.83 -33.22
CA ILE A 202 6.00 9.71 -32.27
C ILE A 202 5.42 8.43 -32.87
N SER A 203 6.10 7.30 -32.64
CA SER A 203 5.68 5.95 -33.02
C SER A 203 4.93 5.25 -31.90
N ARG A 204 5.49 5.25 -30.68
CA ARG A 204 4.90 4.67 -29.47
C ARG A 204 5.31 5.43 -28.23
N LEU A 205 4.51 5.29 -27.17
CA LEU A 205 4.72 5.95 -25.89
C LEU A 205 4.28 5.11 -24.70
N ARG A 206 4.76 5.47 -23.52
CA ARG A 206 4.30 4.98 -22.22
C ARG A 206 4.34 6.11 -21.21
N ALA A 207 3.60 5.98 -20.12
CA ALA A 207 3.52 7.01 -19.10
C ALA A 207 3.60 6.42 -17.70
N ARG A 208 3.95 7.27 -16.74
CA ARG A 208 3.84 7.01 -15.31
C ARG A 208 3.36 8.27 -14.59
N SER A 209 2.99 8.12 -13.34
CA SER A 209 2.31 9.11 -12.51
C SER A 209 2.99 9.24 -11.15
N GLN A 210 2.89 10.43 -10.55
CA GLN A 210 3.38 10.73 -9.21
C GLN A 210 2.46 11.78 -8.57
N ASP A 211 2.31 11.74 -7.25
CA ASP A 211 1.71 12.86 -6.53
C ASP A 211 2.69 14.06 -6.57
N PRO A 212 2.27 15.24 -7.06
CA PRO A 212 3.16 16.37 -7.26
C PRO A 212 3.51 17.14 -5.98
N TYR A 213 2.76 16.95 -4.88
CA TYR A 213 2.90 17.77 -3.67
C TYR A 213 3.65 17.08 -2.54
N ILE A 214 3.86 15.77 -2.67
CA ILE A 214 4.60 14.96 -1.72
C ILE A 214 5.71 14.23 -2.46
N ASN A 215 6.81 13.93 -1.76
CA ASN A 215 7.93 13.16 -2.31
C ASN A 215 7.57 11.66 -2.42
N SER A 216 6.45 11.37 -3.10
CA SER A 216 5.95 10.02 -3.35
C SER A 216 6.82 9.28 -4.36
N LEU A 217 6.66 7.96 -4.45
CA LEU A 217 7.30 7.17 -5.49
C LEU A 217 6.57 7.36 -6.83
N TRP A 218 7.32 7.35 -7.92
CA TRP A 218 6.75 7.23 -9.25
C TRP A 218 6.10 5.87 -9.43
N SER A 219 4.92 5.83 -10.06
CA SER A 219 4.29 4.58 -10.47
C SER A 219 5.15 3.79 -11.46
N HIS A 220 4.84 2.51 -11.59
CA HIS A 220 5.38 1.72 -12.70
C HIS A 220 4.96 2.34 -14.04
N TRP A 221 5.78 2.10 -15.06
CA TRP A 221 5.42 2.50 -16.41
C TRP A 221 4.21 1.70 -16.92
N THR A 222 3.33 2.35 -17.68
CA THR A 222 2.37 1.63 -18.52
C THR A 222 3.11 0.77 -19.54
N ALA A 223 2.42 -0.23 -20.10
CA ALA A 223 2.89 -0.87 -21.31
C ALA A 223 3.09 0.16 -22.43
N TRP A 224 4.01 -0.13 -23.36
CA TRP A 224 4.17 0.64 -24.58
C TRP A 224 2.88 0.60 -25.39
N ARG A 225 2.48 1.75 -25.92
CA ARG A 225 1.31 1.90 -26.77
C ARG A 225 1.68 2.62 -28.06
N ASP A 226 1.29 2.04 -29.18
CA ASP A 226 1.51 2.62 -30.49
C ASP A 226 0.57 3.81 -30.74
N VAL A 227 1.14 4.86 -31.33
CA VAL A 227 0.41 6.05 -31.76
C VAL A 227 -0.06 5.80 -33.19
N ILE A 228 -1.31 5.36 -33.30
CA ILE A 228 -1.97 5.20 -34.59
C ILE A 228 -2.30 6.60 -35.11
N ASN A 229 -1.58 7.08 -36.13
CA ASN A 229 -1.96 8.28 -36.86
C ASN A 229 -3.32 8.02 -37.52
N VAL A 230 -4.37 8.69 -37.03
CA VAL A 230 -5.68 8.70 -37.70
C VAL A 230 -5.63 9.45 -39.04
N ASP A 231 -4.51 10.12 -39.35
CA ASP A 231 -4.29 10.93 -40.56
C ASP A 231 -4.28 10.16 -41.90
N LEU A 232 -4.36 8.82 -41.91
CA LEU A 232 -4.40 8.05 -43.17
C LEU A 232 -5.77 7.45 -43.53
N VAL A 233 -6.77 7.51 -42.63
CA VAL A 233 -8.11 7.00 -42.95
C VAL A 233 -8.96 8.06 -43.66
N VAL A 234 -8.74 9.36 -43.39
CA VAL A 234 -9.57 10.42 -43.99
C VAL A 234 -9.07 10.86 -45.37
N PHE A 235 -7.77 10.73 -45.66
CA PHE A 235 -7.23 11.12 -46.98
C PHE A 235 -7.50 10.10 -48.09
N ASN A 236 -7.67 8.81 -47.78
CA ASN A 236 -7.99 7.81 -48.81
C ASN A 236 -9.47 7.80 -49.20
N VAL A 237 -10.38 8.27 -48.35
CA VAL A 237 -11.81 8.34 -48.70
C VAL A 237 -12.09 9.56 -49.59
N MET A 238 -11.44 10.71 -49.36
CA MET A 238 -11.68 11.90 -50.21
C MET A 238 -10.92 11.89 -51.56
N LEU A 239 -9.86 11.09 -51.72
CA LEU A 239 -9.19 10.95 -53.01
C LEU A 239 -9.90 9.98 -53.96
N PHE A 240 -10.68 9.02 -53.44
CA PHE A 240 -11.49 8.13 -54.29
C PHE A 240 -12.76 8.79 -54.81
N ASP A 241 -13.38 9.71 -54.06
CA ASP A 241 -14.60 10.40 -54.52
C ASP A 241 -14.33 11.50 -55.55
N PHE A 242 -13.12 12.07 -55.60
CA PHE A 242 -12.78 13.09 -56.61
C PHE A 242 -12.38 12.52 -57.97
N PHE A 243 -11.93 11.25 -58.05
CA PHE A 243 -11.55 10.63 -59.33
C PHE A 243 -12.73 10.01 -60.09
N VAL A 244 -13.88 9.80 -59.45
CA VAL A 244 -15.08 9.23 -60.10
C VAL A 244 -15.93 10.29 -60.80
N LEU A 245 -15.75 11.58 -60.52
CA LEU A 245 -16.55 12.67 -61.12
C LEU A 245 -15.95 13.32 -62.39
N TYR A 246 -14.85 12.78 -62.94
CA TYR A 246 -14.24 13.29 -64.20
C TYR A 246 -14.22 12.29 -65.35
N TYR A 247 -14.89 11.16 -65.22
CA TYR A 247 -15.12 10.21 -66.32
C TYR A 247 -16.59 9.75 -66.30
N HIS A 248 -17.48 10.62 -66.74
CA HIS A 248 -18.69 10.21 -67.48
C HIS A 248 -19.30 11.36 -68.27
#